data_AF-A0A3Q3KZY2-F1
#
_entry.id   AF-A0A3Q3KZY2-F1
#
_cell.length_a   1.000
_cell.length_b   1.000
_cell.length_c   1.000
_cell.angle_alpha   90.00
_cell.angle_beta   90.00
_cell.angle_gamma   90.00
#
_symmetry.space_group_name_H-M   'P 1'
#
loop_
_entity.id
_entity.type
_entity.pdbx_description
1 polymer ?
#
loop_
_entity_poly.entity_id
_entity_poly.type
_entity_poly.pdbx_seq_one_letter_code
_entity_poly.pdbx_strand_id
1 'polypeptide(L)'
;MWLLQIVNGSLEEMEEDISLKKRKGDHHGEKELPAGQETGEKVKRKRGRPPAEKLPPNPPELTRTLNTLVDMVINYKDGLGRQISKGFVQLPSKKEVPEYYELIRKPVDFRRIRERVRNHKYRSVGDLEKDIFLLCHNAQTYNLEGSQIYEDSIVIKSVFESARQRIVTDEEQKETVSASHSDNGSRLLHVPTTSPLCYIWKLLQWFCIRLILLLFFISSETVPSPAKERD
;
A
#
# COMPACT_ATOMS: atom_id res chain seq x y z
N MET A 1 -9.82 6.82 -10.35
CA MET A 1 -8.34 6.94 -10.36
C MET A 1 -7.97 8.12 -9.47
N TRP A 2 -6.77 8.13 -8.90
CA TRP A 2 -6.29 9.07 -7.86
C TRP A 2 -6.54 10.57 -8.14
N LEU A 3 -6.88 10.95 -9.37
CA LEU A 3 -6.99 12.33 -9.81
C LEU A 3 -8.40 12.76 -10.24
N LEU A 4 -9.42 11.90 -10.09
CA LEU A 4 -10.75 12.19 -10.66
C LEU A 4 -11.60 13.18 -9.83
N GLN A 5 -11.04 13.85 -8.82
CA GLN A 5 -11.81 14.77 -7.96
C GLN A 5 -11.37 16.23 -8.10
N ILE A 6 -10.30 16.51 -8.84
CA ILE A 6 -9.84 17.89 -9.09
C ILE A 6 -10.41 18.42 -10.43
N VAL A 7 -10.74 17.54 -11.37
CA VAL A 7 -11.19 17.95 -12.72
C VAL A 7 -12.72 17.99 -12.78
N ASN A 8 -13.32 18.96 -12.09
CA ASN A 8 -14.69 19.39 -12.40
C ASN A 8 -14.82 20.92 -12.42
N GLY A 9 -13.75 21.60 -12.81
CA GLY A 9 -13.73 23.05 -13.03
C GLY A 9 -12.73 23.41 -14.12
N SER A 10 -13.25 23.61 -15.33
CA SER A 10 -12.75 24.54 -16.35
C SER A 10 -11.25 24.55 -16.68
N LEU A 11 -10.85 23.94 -17.81
CA LEU A 11 -10.19 24.67 -18.92
C LEU A 11 -9.91 23.70 -20.08
N GLU A 12 -10.58 23.95 -21.20
CA GLU A 12 -10.19 23.47 -22.52
C GLU A 12 -8.96 24.24 -23.03
N GLU A 13 -8.32 23.69 -24.06
CA GLU A 13 -7.20 24.22 -24.85
C GLU A 13 -5.79 24.16 -24.22
N MET A 14 -5.00 23.18 -24.68
CA MET A 14 -3.78 23.40 -25.47
C MET A 14 -3.11 22.05 -25.78
N GLU A 15 -3.73 21.26 -26.65
CA GLU A 15 -3.01 20.25 -27.43
C GLU A 15 -2.40 20.97 -28.63
N GLU A 16 -1.06 21.04 -28.73
CA GLU A 16 -0.25 21.05 -29.96
C GLU A 16 1.13 21.68 -29.69
N ASP A 17 2.17 20.86 -29.46
CA ASP A 17 3.53 21.04 -30.04
C ASP A 17 4.55 20.04 -29.47
N ILE A 18 4.78 18.92 -30.17
CA ILE A 18 6.09 18.21 -30.24
C ILE A 18 6.02 17.02 -31.23
N SER A 19 5.63 17.29 -32.49
CA SER A 19 5.72 16.30 -33.58
C SER A 19 6.98 16.45 -34.46
N LEU A 20 7.84 17.46 -34.24
CA LEU A 20 8.90 17.79 -35.19
C LEU A 20 10.28 17.95 -34.52
N LYS A 21 10.93 16.82 -34.20
CA LYS A 21 12.39 16.59 -34.06
C LYS A 21 12.54 15.25 -33.32
N LYS A 22 12.91 14.12 -33.93
CA LYS A 22 14.25 13.88 -34.47
C LYS A 22 14.30 12.46 -35.06
N ARG A 23 13.80 12.31 -36.29
CA ARG A 23 14.14 11.18 -37.19
C ARG A 23 15.13 11.73 -38.23
N LYS A 24 16.37 11.21 -38.20
CA LYS A 24 17.54 11.33 -39.13
C LYS A 24 18.81 11.31 -38.25
N GLY A 25 19.74 10.34 -38.26
CA GLY A 25 20.21 9.43 -39.32
C GLY A 25 20.77 10.25 -40.49
N ASP A 26 22.01 10.19 -40.95
CA ASP A 26 23.25 9.42 -40.72
C ASP A 26 24.33 10.13 -41.62
N HIS A 27 25.63 9.83 -41.45
CA HIS A 27 26.79 10.15 -42.34
C HIS A 27 27.27 11.62 -42.45
N HIS A 28 28.55 11.99 -42.66
CA HIS A 28 29.81 11.30 -43.03
C HIS A 28 31.02 12.15 -42.54
N GLY A 29 32.18 11.55 -42.27
CA GLY A 29 33.41 12.29 -41.96
C GLY A 29 34.64 11.40 -41.99
N GLU A 30 35.24 11.26 -43.17
CA GLU A 30 36.52 10.60 -43.43
C GLU A 30 37.69 11.32 -42.75
N LYS A 31 38.68 10.56 -42.29
CA LYS A 31 40.09 10.95 -42.31
C LYS A 31 41.01 9.73 -42.16
N GLU A 32 42.13 9.85 -42.86
CA GLU A 32 43.03 8.82 -43.37
C GLU A 32 43.93 8.15 -42.32
N LEU A 33 44.45 6.97 -42.70
CA LEU A 33 45.48 6.17 -42.02
C LEU A 33 46.89 6.79 -42.19
N PRO A 34 47.88 6.40 -41.36
CA PRO A 34 48.75 5.30 -41.81
C PRO A 34 49.17 4.27 -40.75
N ALA A 35 49.62 3.16 -41.33
CA ALA A 35 50.23 1.90 -40.87
C ALA A 35 50.92 1.80 -39.49
N GLY A 36 50.70 0.64 -38.85
CA GLY A 36 51.55 0.03 -37.83
C GLY A 36 50.99 -1.31 -37.36
N GLN A 37 51.65 -2.42 -37.70
CA GLN A 37 51.34 -3.79 -37.29
C GLN A 37 51.39 -3.93 -35.75
N GLU A 38 50.44 -4.66 -35.15
CA GLU A 38 50.72 -5.90 -34.40
C GLU A 38 49.47 -6.50 -33.75
N THR A 39 49.50 -7.83 -33.70
CA THR A 39 48.47 -8.79 -33.32
C THR A 39 48.10 -8.75 -31.85
N GLY A 40 46.80 -8.84 -31.53
CA GLY A 40 46.35 -9.04 -30.15
C GLY A 40 44.85 -8.87 -29.97
N GLU A 41 44.08 -9.90 -30.35
CA GLU A 41 42.65 -10.00 -30.08
C GLU A 41 42.36 -9.97 -28.57
N LYS A 42 42.12 -8.78 -28.02
CA LYS A 42 41.53 -8.64 -26.68
C LYS A 42 40.03 -8.51 -26.82
N VAL A 43 39.36 -9.65 -26.74
CA VAL A 43 37.92 -9.77 -26.49
C VAL A 43 37.57 -8.83 -25.32
N LYS A 44 36.92 -7.70 -25.64
CA LYS A 44 36.32 -6.82 -24.65
C LYS A 44 35.23 -7.63 -23.96
N ARG A 45 35.58 -8.25 -22.83
CA ARG A 45 34.62 -8.77 -21.85
C ARG A 45 33.72 -7.61 -21.48
N LYS A 46 32.52 -7.56 -22.09
CA LYS A 46 31.40 -6.77 -21.60
C LYS A 46 31.24 -7.21 -20.15
N ARG A 47 31.65 -6.37 -19.21
CA ARG A 47 31.36 -6.55 -17.78
C ARG A 47 29.84 -6.46 -17.66
N GLY A 48 29.17 -7.60 -17.81
CA GLY A 48 27.77 -7.73 -17.52
C GLY A 48 27.56 -7.32 -16.07
N ARG A 49 26.50 -6.55 -15.82
CA ARG A 49 25.96 -6.40 -14.46
C ARG A 49 25.89 -7.81 -13.86
N PRO A 50 26.46 -8.05 -12.66
CA PRO A 50 26.34 -9.37 -12.04
C PRO A 50 24.86 -9.77 -12.05
N PRO A 51 24.54 -11.05 -12.34
CA PRO A 51 23.16 -11.51 -12.34
C PRO A 51 22.50 -11.02 -11.05
N ALA A 52 21.37 -10.32 -11.18
CA ALA A 52 20.65 -9.83 -10.00
C ALA A 52 20.42 -11.03 -9.09
N GLU A 53 21.12 -11.06 -7.96
CA GLU A 53 21.15 -12.22 -7.07
C GLU A 53 19.71 -12.44 -6.61
N LYS A 54 19.09 -13.49 -7.14
CA LYS A 54 17.74 -13.88 -6.77
C LYS A 54 17.86 -14.39 -5.35
N LEU A 55 17.37 -13.59 -4.41
CA LEU A 55 17.36 -13.99 -3.01
C LEU A 55 16.72 -15.38 -2.88
N PRO A 56 17.19 -16.21 -1.93
CA PRO A 56 16.60 -17.52 -1.71
C PRO A 56 15.10 -17.40 -1.43
N PRO A 57 14.28 -18.38 -1.85
CA PRO A 57 12.86 -18.41 -1.56
C PRO A 57 12.59 -18.29 -0.05
N ASN A 58 11.49 -17.63 0.30
CA ASN A 58 11.05 -17.57 1.69
C ASN A 58 10.45 -18.92 2.13
N PRO A 59 10.42 -19.21 3.45
CA PRO A 59 9.62 -20.30 3.99
C PRO A 59 8.17 -20.25 3.46
N PRO A 60 7.54 -21.42 3.17
CA PRO A 60 6.17 -21.45 2.65
C PRO A 60 5.16 -20.77 3.57
N GLU A 61 5.33 -20.90 4.89
CA GLU A 61 4.47 -20.29 5.90
C GLU A 61 4.50 -18.76 5.83
N LEU A 62 5.69 -18.15 5.90
CA LEU A 62 5.85 -16.71 5.71
C LEU A 62 5.22 -16.25 4.38
N THR A 63 5.47 -16.98 3.29
CA THR A 63 4.92 -16.62 1.98
C THR A 63 3.39 -16.66 1.97
N ARG A 64 2.77 -17.66 2.61
CA ARG A 64 1.31 -17.72 2.77
C ARG A 64 0.80 -16.54 3.59
N THR A 65 1.39 -16.29 4.75
CA THR A 65 1.00 -15.17 5.63
C THR A 65 1.06 -13.82 4.91
N LEU A 66 2.14 -13.56 4.17
CA LEU A 66 2.28 -12.33 3.38
C LEU A 66 1.19 -12.19 2.31
N ASN A 67 0.88 -13.26 1.57
CA ASN A 67 -0.19 -13.23 0.57
C ASN A 67 -1.56 -13.03 1.22
N THR A 68 -1.86 -13.75 2.31
CA THR A 68 -3.12 -13.62 3.05
C THR A 68 -3.34 -12.18 3.51
N LEU A 69 -2.32 -11.55 4.12
CA LEU A 69 -2.43 -10.15 4.55
C LEU A 69 -2.70 -9.20 3.39
N VAL A 70 -1.97 -9.35 2.28
CA VAL A 70 -2.17 -8.51 1.09
C VAL A 70 -3.57 -8.72 0.50
N ASP A 71 -4.05 -9.96 0.42
CA ASP A 71 -5.36 -10.27 -0.13
C ASP A 71 -6.49 -9.78 0.77
N MET A 72 -6.35 -9.86 2.10
CA MET A 72 -7.32 -9.31 3.05
C MET A 72 -7.47 -7.80 2.86
N VAL A 73 -6.36 -7.07 2.70
CA VAL A 73 -6.40 -5.62 2.48
C VAL A 73 -6.95 -5.28 1.09
N ILE A 74 -6.49 -5.95 0.04
CA ILE A 74 -6.94 -5.65 -1.33
C ILE A 74 -8.42 -5.95 -1.49
N ASN A 75 -8.91 -7.07 -0.97
CA ASN A 75 -10.29 -7.50 -1.19
C ASN A 75 -11.27 -6.92 -0.16
N TYR A 76 -10.81 -6.10 0.78
CA TYR A 76 -11.67 -5.44 1.74
C TYR A 76 -12.68 -4.53 1.04
N LYS A 77 -13.94 -4.66 1.47
CA LYS A 77 -15.06 -3.85 1.02
C LYS A 77 -15.70 -3.17 2.23
N ASP A 78 -16.11 -1.92 2.06
CA ASP A 78 -16.89 -1.21 3.09
C ASP A 78 -18.32 -1.74 3.20
N GLY A 79 -19.10 -1.15 4.11
CA GLY A 79 -20.51 -1.52 4.33
C GLY A 79 -21.41 -1.33 3.11
N LEU A 80 -20.97 -0.59 2.09
CA LEU A 80 -21.67 -0.38 0.83
C LEU A 80 -21.17 -1.30 -0.29
N GLY A 81 -20.22 -2.20 0.01
CA GLY A 81 -19.64 -3.13 -0.95
C GLY A 81 -18.57 -2.50 -1.85
N ARG A 82 -18.16 -1.26 -1.61
CA ARG A 82 -17.11 -0.58 -2.38
C ARG A 82 -15.75 -1.10 -1.94
N GLN A 83 -14.93 -1.49 -2.91
CA GLN A 83 -13.58 -1.97 -2.66
C GLN A 83 -12.63 -0.78 -2.41
N ILE A 84 -12.15 -0.67 -1.16
CA ILE A 84 -11.34 0.46 -0.68
C ILE A 84 -10.01 0.55 -1.42
N SER A 85 -9.39 -0.59 -1.73
CA SER A 85 -8.07 -0.64 -2.37
C SER A 85 -8.06 -0.20 -3.85
N LYS A 86 -9.23 0.01 -4.48
CA LYS A 86 -9.35 0.24 -5.93
C LYS A 86 -8.47 1.37 -6.44
N GLY A 87 -8.36 2.46 -5.68
CA GLY A 87 -7.44 3.56 -6.01
C GLY A 87 -5.99 3.09 -6.03
N PHE A 88 -5.56 2.35 -5.02
CA PHE A 88 -4.18 2.03 -4.67
C PHE A 88 -3.57 0.86 -5.46
N VAL A 89 -4.33 0.25 -6.39
CA VAL A 89 -3.87 -0.90 -7.16
C VAL A 89 -2.66 -0.54 -8.01
N GLN A 90 -2.73 0.60 -8.70
CA GLN A 90 -1.69 1.04 -9.63
C GLN A 90 -1.60 2.55 -9.63
N LEU A 91 -0.37 3.06 -9.50
CA LEU A 91 -0.11 4.49 -9.64
C LEU A 91 -0.17 4.93 -11.12
N PRO A 92 -0.60 6.18 -11.40
CA PRO A 92 -0.42 6.79 -12.72
C PRO A 92 1.05 6.79 -13.12
N SER A 93 1.36 6.70 -14.42
CA SER A 93 2.74 6.76 -14.88
C SER A 93 3.35 8.15 -14.68
N LYS A 94 4.69 8.21 -14.63
CA LYS A 94 5.42 9.49 -14.50
C LYS A 94 5.17 10.46 -15.65
N LYS A 95 4.74 9.96 -16.81
CA LYS A 95 4.37 10.82 -17.96
C LYS A 95 3.01 11.47 -17.78
N GLU A 96 2.08 10.76 -17.14
CA GLU A 96 0.72 11.25 -16.91
C GLU A 96 0.69 12.27 -15.76
N VAL A 97 1.52 12.05 -14.72
CA VAL A 97 1.49 12.86 -13.49
C VAL A 97 2.91 13.12 -12.98
N PRO A 98 3.73 13.91 -13.70
CA PRO A 98 5.12 14.17 -13.33
C PRO A 98 5.28 14.74 -11.91
N GLU A 99 4.40 15.65 -11.50
CA GLU A 99 4.39 16.36 -10.22
C GLU A 99 4.27 15.40 -9.02
N TYR A 100 3.53 14.30 -9.17
CA TYR A 100 3.45 13.27 -8.13
C TYR A 100 4.83 12.68 -7.83
N TYR A 101 5.64 12.44 -8.88
CA TYR A 101 6.96 11.82 -8.77
C TYR A 101 8.07 12.82 -8.40
N GLU A 102 7.77 14.11 -8.39
CA GLU A 102 8.65 15.15 -7.83
C GLU A 102 8.47 15.24 -6.31
N LEU A 103 7.22 15.19 -5.84
CA LEU A 103 6.90 15.24 -4.42
C LEU A 103 7.17 13.91 -3.70
N ILE A 104 6.69 12.80 -4.26
CA ILE A 104 6.74 11.48 -3.62
C ILE A 104 8.03 10.74 -3.98
N ARG A 105 8.94 10.68 -3.01
CA ARG A 105 10.29 10.11 -3.18
C ARG A 105 10.32 8.61 -3.42
N LYS A 106 9.39 7.86 -2.83
CA LYS A 106 9.34 6.39 -2.91
C LYS A 106 7.93 5.92 -3.29
N PRO A 107 7.55 6.03 -4.58
CA PRO A 107 6.27 5.54 -5.07
C PRO A 107 6.12 4.03 -4.82
N VAL A 108 4.94 3.62 -4.38
CA VAL A 108 4.57 2.21 -4.17
C VAL A 108 3.07 2.07 -4.39
N ASP A 109 2.65 0.92 -4.92
CA ASP A 109 1.26 0.52 -5.12
C ASP A 109 1.08 -0.98 -4.80
N PHE A 110 -0.17 -1.45 -4.78
CA PHE A 110 -0.42 -2.87 -4.49
C PHE A 110 0.11 -3.82 -5.58
N ARG A 111 0.21 -3.37 -6.84
CA ARG A 111 0.89 -4.16 -7.89
C ARG A 111 2.35 -4.40 -7.53
N ARG A 112 3.07 -3.37 -7.09
CA ARG A 112 4.47 -3.45 -6.67
C ARG A 112 4.65 -4.28 -5.41
N ILE A 113 3.73 -4.16 -4.45
CA ILE A 113 3.73 -4.97 -3.23
C ILE A 113 3.53 -6.45 -3.55
N ARG A 114 2.54 -6.83 -4.37
CA ARG A 114 2.37 -8.23 -4.82
C ARG A 114 3.61 -8.75 -5.53
N GLU A 115 4.21 -7.95 -6.40
CA GLU A 115 5.44 -8.33 -7.08
C GLU A 115 6.58 -8.59 -6.08
N ARG A 116 6.73 -7.75 -5.04
CA ARG A 116 7.72 -7.92 -3.98
C ARG A 116 7.46 -9.18 -3.15
N VAL A 117 6.21 -9.52 -2.84
CA VAL A 117 5.85 -10.80 -2.20
C VAL A 117 6.29 -11.98 -3.08
N ARG A 118 5.88 -11.99 -4.36
CA ARG A 118 6.21 -13.06 -5.32
C ARG A 118 7.72 -13.24 -5.51
N ASN A 119 8.47 -12.15 -5.49
CA ASN A 119 9.92 -12.15 -5.66
C ASN A 119 10.68 -12.34 -4.34
N HIS A 120 9.98 -12.75 -3.27
CA HIS A 120 10.53 -12.99 -1.93
C HIS A 120 11.34 -11.80 -1.39
N LYS A 121 10.90 -10.56 -1.65
CA LYS A 121 11.63 -9.35 -1.22
C LYS A 121 11.37 -8.97 0.24
N TYR A 122 10.24 -9.41 0.81
CA TYR A 122 9.95 -9.25 2.23
C TYR A 122 10.47 -10.45 3.01
N ARG A 123 11.22 -10.21 4.09
CA ARG A 123 11.79 -11.27 4.93
C ARG A 123 11.03 -11.44 6.24
N SER A 124 10.10 -10.54 6.50
CA SER A 124 9.20 -10.56 7.63
C SER A 124 7.87 -9.88 7.27
N VAL A 125 6.84 -10.09 8.09
CA VAL A 125 5.60 -9.30 8.02
C VAL A 125 5.87 -7.81 8.25
N GLY A 126 6.88 -7.47 9.06
CA GLY A 126 7.29 -6.07 9.28
C GLY A 126 7.82 -5.37 8.03
N ASP A 127 8.42 -6.10 7.08
CA ASP A 127 8.85 -5.50 5.82
C ASP A 127 7.68 -5.17 4.90
N LEU A 128 6.64 -6.01 4.91
CA LEU A 128 5.39 -5.73 4.22
C LEU A 128 4.67 -4.54 4.86
N GLU A 129 4.60 -4.50 6.19
CA GLU A 129 3.99 -3.40 6.95
C GLU A 129 4.60 -2.05 6.59
N LYS A 130 5.94 -1.96 6.51
CA LYS A 130 6.64 -0.73 6.08
C LYS A 130 6.16 -0.23 4.71
N ASP A 131 5.94 -1.11 3.75
CA ASP A 131 5.49 -0.72 2.41
C ASP A 131 3.99 -0.38 2.37
N ILE A 132 3.16 -1.07 3.15
CA ILE A 132 1.74 -0.73 3.30
C ILE A 132 1.61 0.65 3.97
N PHE A 133 2.40 0.93 5.00
CA PHE A 133 2.37 2.23 5.67
C PHE A 133 2.95 3.33 4.78
N LEU A 134 3.98 3.02 3.99
CA LEU A 134 4.50 3.94 2.98
C LEU A 134 3.45 4.26 1.90
N LEU A 135 2.69 3.27 1.43
CA LEU A 135 1.59 3.45 0.50
C LEU A 135 0.56 4.45 1.05
N CYS A 136 0.13 4.26 2.31
CA CYS A 136 -0.81 5.16 2.97
C CYS A 136 -0.22 6.56 3.18
N HIS A 137 1.03 6.65 3.65
CA HIS A 137 1.71 7.92 3.87
C HIS A 137 1.86 8.73 2.58
N ASN A 138 2.23 8.08 1.46
CA ASN A 138 2.31 8.73 0.16
C ASN A 138 0.95 9.27 -0.28
N ALA A 139 -0.13 8.51 -0.04
CA ALA A 139 -1.48 8.96 -0.32
C ALA A 139 -1.85 10.20 0.50
N GLN A 140 -1.55 10.19 1.80
CA GLN A 140 -1.84 11.29 2.71
C GLN A 140 -0.97 12.53 2.46
N THR A 141 0.23 12.34 1.89
CA THR A 141 1.14 13.45 1.55
C THR A 141 0.69 14.16 0.27
N TYR A 142 0.22 13.42 -0.73
CA TYR A 142 -0.16 14.00 -2.02
C TYR A 142 -1.61 14.46 -2.07
N ASN A 143 -2.52 13.76 -1.39
CA ASN A 143 -3.95 14.06 -1.41
C ASN A 143 -4.35 14.87 -0.17
N LEU A 144 -5.34 15.74 -0.32
CA LEU A 144 -5.87 16.55 0.76
C LEU A 144 -6.66 15.69 1.76
N GLU A 145 -6.58 16.05 3.04
CA GLU A 145 -7.42 15.47 4.10
C GLU A 145 -8.92 15.65 3.78
N GLY A 146 -9.73 14.64 4.11
CA GLY A 146 -11.14 14.59 3.73
C GLY A 146 -11.41 14.14 2.29
N SER A 147 -10.38 14.07 1.42
CA SER A 147 -10.54 13.45 0.10
C SER A 147 -10.71 11.94 0.24
N GLN A 148 -11.45 11.32 -0.69
CA GLN A 148 -11.73 9.88 -0.61
C GLN A 148 -10.46 9.02 -0.58
N ILE A 149 -9.41 9.38 -1.34
CA ILE A 149 -8.13 8.64 -1.32
C ILE A 149 -7.41 8.80 0.02
N TYR A 150 -7.49 9.98 0.64
CA TYR A 150 -6.94 10.18 1.97
C TYR A 150 -7.65 9.30 3.00
N GLU A 151 -8.99 9.33 3.05
CA GLU A 151 -9.79 8.52 3.98
C GLU A 151 -9.61 7.02 3.75
N ASP A 152 -9.64 6.57 2.48
CA ASP A 152 -9.42 5.17 2.12
C ASP A 152 -8.03 4.68 2.59
N SER A 153 -7.01 5.56 2.63
CA SER A 153 -5.67 5.20 3.13
C SER A 153 -5.65 4.89 4.63
N ILE A 154 -6.47 5.58 5.43
CA ILE A 154 -6.62 5.35 6.86
C ILE A 154 -7.29 4.00 7.08
N VAL A 155 -8.34 3.72 6.32
CA VAL A 155 -9.04 2.43 6.36
C VAL A 155 -8.11 1.28 5.97
N ILE A 156 -7.33 1.41 4.89
CA ILE A 156 -6.34 0.40 4.48
C ILE A 156 -5.35 0.08 5.60
N LYS A 157 -4.84 1.12 6.27
CA LYS A 157 -3.90 0.95 7.39
C LYS A 157 -4.56 0.18 8.54
N SER A 158 -5.76 0.58 8.94
CA SER A 158 -6.52 -0.07 10.01
C SER A 158 -6.87 -1.53 9.71
N VAL A 159 -7.28 -1.82 8.46
CA VAL A 159 -7.56 -3.18 7.99
C VAL A 159 -6.30 -4.04 8.05
N PHE A 160 -5.14 -3.52 7.63
CA PHE A 160 -3.88 -4.24 7.72
C PHE A 160 -3.49 -4.54 9.17
N GLU A 161 -3.53 -3.54 10.06
CA GLU A 161 -3.20 -3.71 11.48
C GLU A 161 -4.11 -4.75 12.14
N SER A 162 -5.41 -4.69 11.85
CA SER A 162 -6.40 -5.66 12.36
C SER A 162 -6.14 -7.07 11.82
N ALA A 163 -5.85 -7.20 10.52
CA ALA A 163 -5.54 -8.48 9.90
C ALA A 163 -4.27 -9.10 10.49
N ARG A 164 -3.23 -8.28 10.70
CA ARG A 164 -1.96 -8.70 11.30
C ARG A 164 -2.15 -9.19 12.73
N GLN A 165 -2.92 -8.48 13.55
CA GLN A 165 -3.21 -8.90 14.93
C GLN A 165 -3.91 -10.26 14.98
N ARG A 166 -4.89 -10.50 14.10
CA ARG A 166 -5.61 -11.79 14.04
C ARG A 166 -4.67 -12.96 13.76
N ILE A 167 -3.77 -12.81 12.79
CA ILE A 167 -2.82 -13.89 12.44
C ILE A 167 -1.84 -14.17 13.59
N VAL A 168 -1.38 -13.15 14.32
CA VAL A 168 -0.50 -13.36 15.48
C VAL A 168 -1.19 -14.17 16.58
N THR A 169 -2.46 -13.85 16.88
CA THR A 169 -3.22 -14.57 17.90
C THR A 169 -3.52 -16.02 17.50
N ASP A 170 -3.75 -16.30 16.22
CA ASP A 170 -4.04 -17.66 15.72
C ASP A 170 -2.79 -18.57 15.80
N GLU A 171 -1.58 -18.03 15.61
CA GLU A 171 -0.31 -18.75 15.75
C GLU A 171 -0.05 -19.15 17.22
N GLU A 172 -0.28 -18.25 18.16
CA GLU A 172 -0.13 -18.50 19.61
C GLU A 172 -1.08 -19.62 20.09
N GLN A 173 -2.30 -19.69 19.55
CA GLN A 173 -3.25 -20.76 19.89
C GLN A 173 -2.81 -22.12 19.32
N LYS A 174 -2.23 -22.16 18.12
CA LYS A 174 -1.74 -23.41 17.49
C LYS A 174 -0.56 -24.04 18.26
N GLU A 175 0.30 -23.22 18.87
CA GLU A 175 1.39 -23.68 19.73
C GLU A 175 0.87 -24.31 21.03
N THR A 176 -0.19 -23.76 21.63
CA THR A 176 -0.78 -24.32 22.87
C THR A 176 -1.50 -25.65 22.67
N VAL A 177 -2.06 -25.93 21.49
CA VAL A 177 -2.73 -27.20 21.20
C VAL A 177 -1.73 -28.32 20.91
N SER A 178 -0.60 -28.03 20.27
CA SER A 178 0.43 -29.05 19.95
C SER A 178 1.21 -29.56 21.17
N ALA A 179 1.18 -28.85 22.30
CA ALA A 179 1.83 -29.28 23.54
C ALA A 179 0.98 -30.29 24.37
N SER A 180 -0.21 -30.68 23.90
CA SER A 180 -1.17 -31.50 24.68
C SER A 180 -1.22 -32.99 24.34
N HIS A 181 -0.26 -33.53 23.57
CA HIS A 181 -0.18 -34.95 23.21
C HIS A 181 1.16 -35.59 23.59
N SER A 182 1.56 -35.51 24.86
CA SER A 182 2.54 -36.41 25.48
C SER A 182 2.35 -36.47 27.00
N ASP A 183 1.75 -37.58 27.43
CA ASP A 183 1.86 -38.33 28.69
C ASP A 183 1.61 -37.67 30.08
N ASN A 184 1.09 -38.54 30.95
CA ASN A 184 0.56 -38.35 32.31
C ASN A 184 1.48 -37.64 33.31
N GLY A 185 0.85 -36.84 34.19
CA GLY A 185 1.28 -36.69 35.58
C GLY A 185 1.52 -35.27 36.08
N SER A 186 0.74 -34.89 37.11
CA SER A 186 1.03 -33.81 38.08
C SER A 186 0.59 -32.39 37.72
N ARG A 187 -0.63 -32.10 38.18
CA ARG A 187 -1.27 -30.80 38.43
C ARG A 187 -0.33 -29.73 39.04
N LEU A 188 -0.16 -28.60 38.33
CA LEU A 188 -0.09 -27.26 38.92
C LEU A 188 -0.85 -26.27 38.00
N LEU A 189 -1.83 -25.58 38.57
CA LEU A 189 -2.69 -24.64 37.87
C LEU A 189 -1.91 -23.35 37.55
N HIS A 190 -1.64 -23.09 36.28
CA HIS A 190 -1.22 -21.77 35.84
C HIS A 190 -2.47 -20.95 35.49
N VAL A 191 -2.71 -19.91 36.28
CA VAL A 191 -3.80 -18.95 36.09
C VAL A 191 -3.29 -17.83 35.18
N PRO A 192 -3.85 -17.59 33.98
CA PRO A 192 -3.46 -16.44 33.18
C PRO A 192 -3.99 -15.17 33.85
N THR A 193 -3.09 -14.30 34.28
CA THR A 193 -3.42 -12.97 34.81
C THR A 193 -3.77 -12.02 33.65
N THR A 194 -4.93 -12.20 33.03
CA THR A 194 -5.53 -11.13 32.23
C THR A 194 -6.29 -10.20 33.18
N SER A 195 -5.73 -9.01 33.38
CA SER A 195 -6.28 -8.01 34.31
C SER A 195 -7.72 -7.62 33.92
N PRO A 196 -8.71 -7.66 34.86
CA PRO A 196 -10.11 -7.30 34.60
C PRO A 196 -10.31 -5.89 34.03
N LEU A 197 -9.31 -5.01 34.19
CA LEU A 197 -9.31 -3.66 33.66
C LEU A 197 -9.32 -3.60 32.11
N CYS A 198 -8.87 -4.65 31.43
CA CYS A 198 -8.81 -4.68 29.96
C CYS A 198 -10.20 -4.83 29.30
N TYR A 199 -11.13 -5.53 29.97
CA TYR A 199 -12.52 -5.67 29.48
C TYR A 199 -13.34 -4.40 29.71
N ILE A 200 -13.03 -3.65 30.78
CA ILE A 200 -13.69 -2.38 31.11
C ILE A 200 -13.28 -1.28 30.11
N TRP A 201 -12.04 -1.30 29.60
CA TRP A 201 -11.59 -0.35 28.56
C TRP A 201 -12.22 -0.62 27.17
N LYS A 202 -12.43 -1.90 26.81
CA LYS A 202 -13.13 -2.27 25.57
C LYS A 202 -14.61 -1.88 25.58
N LEU A 203 -15.27 -1.95 26.75
CA LEU A 203 -16.66 -1.51 26.92
C LEU A 203 -16.79 0.02 26.94
N LEU A 204 -15.86 0.75 27.55
CA LEU A 204 -15.86 2.23 27.51
C LEU A 204 -15.62 2.77 26.09
N GLN A 205 -14.73 2.16 25.31
CA GLN A 205 -14.47 2.59 23.93
C GLN A 205 -15.69 2.33 23.00
N TRP A 206 -16.43 1.24 23.24
CA TRP A 206 -17.67 0.95 22.50
C TRP A 206 -18.84 1.87 22.91
N PHE A 207 -18.89 2.30 24.18
CA PHE A 207 -19.88 3.28 24.66
C PHE A 207 -19.60 4.71 24.16
N CYS A 208 -18.33 5.15 24.10
CA CYS A 208 -17.99 6.46 23.53
C CYS A 208 -18.32 6.57 22.04
N ILE A 209 -18.12 5.50 21.26
CA ILE A 209 -18.47 5.47 19.83
C ILE A 209 -20.00 5.52 19.64
N ARG A 210 -20.79 4.88 20.51
CA ARG A 210 -22.27 4.96 20.45
C ARG A 210 -22.84 6.31 20.89
N LEU A 211 -22.20 7.00 21.85
CA LEU A 211 -22.67 8.32 22.31
C LEU A 211 -22.39 9.43 21.28
N ILE A 212 -21.29 9.33 20.54
CA ILE A 212 -20.93 10.28 19.47
C ILE A 212 -21.89 10.17 18.27
N LEU A 213 -22.32 8.96 17.91
CA LEU A 213 -23.29 8.76 16.83
C LEU A 213 -24.73 9.19 17.21
N LEU A 214 -25.09 9.11 18.49
CA LEU A 214 -26.42 9.55 18.96
C LEU A 214 -26.53 11.09 19.03
N LEU A 215 -25.42 11.79 19.33
CA LEU A 215 -25.39 13.26 19.36
C LEU A 215 -25.39 13.88 17.95
N PHE A 216 -24.87 13.18 16.95
CA PHE A 216 -24.89 13.65 15.55
C PHE A 216 -26.29 13.53 14.91
N PHE A 217 -27.10 12.56 15.35
CA PHE A 217 -28.46 12.35 14.83
C PHE A 217 -29.48 13.37 15.37
N ILE A 218 -29.26 13.91 16.57
CA ILE A 218 -30.18 14.87 17.21
C ILE A 218 -29.98 16.31 16.67
N SER A 219 -28.81 16.65 16.11
CA SER A 219 -28.56 18.01 15.59
C SER A 219 -29.08 18.27 14.17
N SER A 220 -29.55 17.26 13.44
CA SER A 220 -29.98 17.39 12.05
C SER A 220 -31.47 17.74 11.83
N GLU A 221 -32.29 17.83 12.88
CA GLU A 221 -33.74 18.06 12.76
C GLU A 221 -34.24 19.50 13.03
N THR A 222 -33.36 20.50 13.19
CA THR A 222 -33.81 21.89 13.38
C THR A 222 -33.21 22.87 12.38
N VAL A 223 -33.78 22.91 11.18
CA VAL A 223 -33.72 24.10 10.31
C VAL A 223 -35.16 24.51 9.98
N PRO A 224 -35.72 25.55 10.63
CA PRO A 224 -37.01 26.08 10.24
C PRO A 224 -36.90 26.87 8.93
N SER A 225 -37.83 26.60 8.02
CA SER A 225 -37.99 27.27 6.72
C SER A 225 -38.31 28.77 6.91
N PRO A 226 -37.66 29.70 6.17
CA PRO A 226 -38.03 31.11 6.23
C PRO A 226 -39.37 31.35 5.51
N ALA A 227 -40.33 31.87 6.26
CA ALA A 227 -41.63 32.29 5.75
C ALA A 227 -41.46 33.47 4.76
N LYS A 228 -42.14 33.37 3.61
CA LYS A 228 -42.31 34.47 2.66
C LYS A 228 -43.15 35.59 3.29
N GLU A 229 -42.53 36.72 3.52
CA GLU A 229 -43.21 37.99 3.78
C GLU A 229 -43.82 38.48 2.44
N ARG A 230 -45.14 38.69 2.44
CA ARG A 230 -45.89 39.31 1.36
C ARG A 230 -46.27 40.72 1.81
N ASP A 231 -45.75 41.70 1.08
CA ASP A 231 -46.43 42.98 0.86
C ASP A 231 -47.68 42.78 -0.03
#